data_AF-A0A0S8ERR8-F1
#
_entry.id   AF-A0A0S8ERR8-F1
#
_cell.length_a   1.000
_cell.length_b   1.000
_cell.length_c   1.000
_cell.angle_alpha   90.00
_cell.angle_beta   90.00
_cell.angle_gamma   90.00
#
_symmetry.space_group_name_H-M   'P 1'
#
loop_
_entity.id
_entity.type
_entity.pdbx_description
1 polymer ?
#
loop_
_entity_poly.entity_id
_entity_poly.type
_entity_poly.pdbx_seq_one_letter_code
_entity_poly.pdbx_strand_id
1 'polypeptide(L)'
;MPRQQLSDALQALHQELESAQEIAADDRQALLQAAKEIQEALSRSEDERERAEEETLGQRVSSLIEELETSHPRFAETLRSVSEALSNLGI
;
A
#
# COMPACT_ATOMS: atom_id res chain seq x y z
N MET A 1 6.29 -8.10 14.65
CA MET A 1 6.46 -8.80 13.36
C MET A 1 5.61 -8.22 12.23
N PRO A 2 4.28 -8.04 12.33
CA PRO A 2 3.45 -7.62 11.18
C PRO A 2 3.79 -6.22 10.65
N ARG A 3 4.10 -5.26 11.54
CA ARG A 3 4.51 -3.90 11.15
C ARG A 3 5.82 -3.85 10.36
N GLN A 4 6.71 -4.81 10.61
CA GLN A 4 8.02 -4.88 9.97
C GLN A 4 7.89 -5.50 8.58
N GLN A 5 7.12 -6.59 8.44
CA GLN A 5 6.74 -7.17 7.14
C GLN A 5 6.05 -6.15 6.23
N LEU A 6 5.15 -5.34 6.78
CA LEU A 6 4.49 -4.27 6.03
C LEU A 6 5.49 -3.20 5.56
N SER A 7 6.45 -2.83 6.41
CA SER A 7 7.49 -1.86 6.02
C SER A 7 8.41 -2.42 4.93
N ASP A 8 8.80 -3.69 5.03
CA ASP A 8 9.61 -4.38 4.02
C ASP A 8 8.86 -4.48 2.69
N ALA A 9 7.56 -4.81 2.70
CA ALA A 9 6.74 -4.91 1.50
C ALA A 9 6.56 -3.54 0.81
N LEU A 10 6.36 -2.46 1.58
CA LEU A 10 6.30 -1.10 1.04
C LEU A 10 7.64 -0.65 0.46
N GLN A 11 8.75 -1.05 1.08
CA GLN A 11 10.08 -0.73 0.58
C GLN A 11 10.38 -1.48 -0.73
N ALA A 12 9.99 -2.75 -0.83
CA ALA A 12 10.06 -3.53 -2.06
C ALA A 12 9.21 -2.90 -3.18
N LEU A 13 7.98 -2.47 -2.86
CA LEU A 13 7.11 -1.75 -3.79
C LEU A 13 7.77 -0.47 -4.31
N HIS A 14 8.38 0.32 -3.43
CA HIS A 14 9.05 1.57 -3.81
C HIS A 14 10.25 1.31 -4.73
N GLN A 15 11.08 0.32 -4.41
CA GLN A 15 12.22 -0.06 -5.26
C GLN A 15 11.78 -0.58 -6.64
N GLU A 16 10.72 -1.36 -6.70
CA GLU A 16 10.16 -1.82 -7.96
C GLU A 16 9.59 -0.64 -8.77
N LEU A 17 8.95 0.36 -8.14
CA LEU A 17 8.46 1.57 -8.81
C LEU A 17 9.54 2.55 -9.27
N GLU A 18 10.71 2.51 -8.64
CA GLU A 18 11.89 3.26 -9.09
C GLU A 18 12.63 2.57 -10.24
N SER A 19 12.62 1.22 -10.27
CA SER A 19 13.23 0.44 -11.35
C SER A 19 12.31 0.24 -12.55
N ALA A 20 11.00 0.20 -12.36
CA ALA A 20 10.03 -0.05 -13.41
C ALA A 20 9.86 1.21 -14.27
N GLN A 21 10.43 1.18 -15.47
CA GLN A 21 10.28 2.23 -16.47
C GLN A 21 8.94 2.14 -17.22
N GLU A 22 8.17 1.06 -17.01
CA GLU A 22 6.98 0.70 -17.79
C GLU A 22 5.64 1.00 -17.10
N ILE A 23 5.64 1.52 -15.87
CA ILE A 23 4.39 1.90 -15.18
C ILE A 23 3.95 3.31 -15.61
N ALA A 24 2.64 3.50 -15.79
CA ALA A 24 2.09 4.82 -16.10
C ALA A 24 2.37 5.81 -14.96
N ALA A 25 2.55 7.08 -15.32
CA ALA A 25 2.85 8.14 -14.33
C ALA A 25 1.74 8.29 -13.29
N ASP A 26 0.47 8.18 -13.71
CA ASP A 26 -0.69 8.21 -12.83
C ASP A 26 -0.71 7.02 -11.85
N ASP A 27 -0.53 5.80 -12.33
CA ASP A 27 -0.49 4.58 -11.49
C ASP A 27 0.67 4.64 -10.48
N ARG A 28 1.85 5.09 -10.93
CA ARG A 28 3.02 5.29 -10.07
C ARG A 28 2.72 6.29 -8.96
N GLN A 29 2.06 7.40 -9.30
CA GLN A 29 1.74 8.44 -8.33
C GLN A 29 0.69 7.94 -7.32
N ALA A 30 -0.30 7.17 -7.78
CA ALA A 30 -1.33 6.58 -6.93
C ALA A 30 -0.74 5.55 -5.95
N LEU A 31 0.18 4.72 -6.42
CA LEU A 31 0.92 3.77 -5.59
C LEU A 31 1.79 4.44 -4.53
N LEU A 32 2.53 5.48 -4.92
CA LEU A 32 3.35 6.25 -3.99
C LEU A 32 2.49 6.94 -2.93
N GLN A 33 1.32 7.46 -3.32
CA GLN A 33 0.37 8.06 -2.40
C GLN A 33 -0.16 7.01 -1.40
N ALA A 34 -0.62 5.85 -1.89
CA ALA A 34 -1.10 4.78 -1.03
C ALA A 34 -0.02 4.29 -0.06
N ALA A 35 1.21 4.08 -0.55
CA ALA A 35 2.34 3.67 0.29
C ALA A 35 2.64 4.68 1.40
N LYS A 36 2.58 5.98 1.09
CA LYS A 36 2.80 7.05 2.06
C LYS A 36 1.68 7.12 3.10
N GLU A 37 0.42 7.03 2.67
CA GLU A 37 -0.75 7.00 3.56
C GLU A 37 -0.67 5.84 4.55
N ILE A 38 -0.25 4.66 4.07
CA ILE A 38 0.01 3.50 4.93
C ILE A 38 1.12 3.78 5.94
N GLN A 39 2.25 4.35 5.51
CA GLN A 39 3.35 4.70 6.43
C GLN A 39 2.90 5.72 7.49
N GLU A 40 2.06 6.67 7.11
CA GLU A 40 1.46 7.63 8.04
C GLU A 40 0.51 6.92 9.02
N ALA A 41 -0.37 6.03 8.55
CA ALA A 41 -1.27 5.24 9.40
C ALA A 41 -0.50 4.30 10.37
N LEU A 42 0.68 3.82 9.98
CA LEU A 42 1.57 3.03 10.85
C LEU A 42 2.33 3.86 11.87
N SER A 43 2.53 5.15 11.58
CA SER A 43 3.24 6.10 12.45
C SER A 43 2.31 6.81 13.41
N ARG A 44 1.01 6.91 13.09
CA ARG A 44 -0.02 7.38 14.01
C ARG A 44 -0.13 6.45 15.21
N SER A 45 -0.25 7.04 16.39
CA SER A 45 -0.43 6.30 17.65
C SER A 45 -1.83 5.67 17.67
N GLU A 46 -2.03 4.58 18.42
CA GLU A 46 -3.31 3.86 18.51
C GLU A 46 -4.50 4.81 18.82
N ASP A 47 -4.28 5.86 19.63
CA ASP A 47 -5.29 6.89 19.96
C ASP A 47 -5.69 7.83 18.80
N GLU A 48 -4.90 7.93 17.73
CA GLU A 48 -5.19 8.78 16.56
C GLU A 48 -5.84 8.02 15.39
N ARG A 49 -5.82 6.68 15.44
CA ARG A 49 -6.43 5.80 14.42
C ARG A 49 -7.95 5.84 14.43
N GLU A 50 -8.55 5.83 15.62
CA GLU A 50 -10.02 5.82 15.81
C GLU A 50 -10.76 7.03 15.20
N ARG A 51 -10.05 8.08 14.79
CA ARG A 51 -10.67 9.29 14.20
C ARG A 51 -10.44 9.49 12.71
N ALA A 52 -9.59 8.68 12.07
CA ALA A 52 -9.10 9.00 10.73
C ALA A 52 -9.23 7.81 9.76
N GLU A 53 -10.31 7.82 8.96
CA GLU A 53 -10.27 7.42 7.54
C GLU A 53 -9.68 6.03 7.19
N GLU A 54 -9.68 5.07 8.12
CA GLU A 54 -9.12 3.71 7.92
C GLU A 54 -9.87 2.93 6.82
N GLU A 55 -11.20 3.06 6.80
CA GLU A 55 -12.07 2.42 5.79
C GLU A 55 -11.75 2.89 4.35
N THR A 56 -11.27 4.13 4.20
CA THR A 56 -10.90 4.72 2.91
C THR A 56 -9.56 4.21 2.37
N LEU A 57 -8.61 3.88 3.26
CA LEU A 57 -7.28 3.43 2.84
C LEU A 57 -7.32 1.99 2.30
N GLY A 58 -7.98 1.08 3.01
CA GLY A 58 -8.16 -0.30 2.56
C GLY A 58 -8.92 -0.39 1.23
N GLN A 59 -9.96 0.42 1.06
CA GLN A 59 -10.72 0.51 -0.20
C GLN A 59 -9.84 1.00 -1.36
N ARG A 60 -9.04 2.06 -1.14
CA ARG A 60 -8.15 2.64 -2.17
C ARG A 60 -7.03 1.68 -2.57
N VAL A 61 -6.43 0.97 -1.60
CA VAL A 61 -5.44 -0.08 -1.88
C VAL A 61 -6.06 -1.22 -2.67
N SER A 62 -7.29 -1.63 -2.34
CA SER A 62 -8.00 -2.69 -3.07
C SER A 62 -8.27 -2.29 -4.52
N SER A 63 -8.73 -1.06 -4.78
CA SER A 63 -8.93 -0.57 -6.16
C SER A 63 -7.63 -0.51 -6.97
N LEU A 64 -6.51 -0.14 -6.35
CA LEU A 64 -5.20 -0.17 -7.02
C LEU A 64 -4.75 -1.59 -7.35
N ILE A 65 -5.03 -2.56 -6.47
CA ILE A 65 -4.76 -3.98 -6.76
C ILE A 65 -5.54 -4.41 -8.01
N GLU A 66 -6.83 -4.10 -8.10
CA GLU A 66 -7.66 -4.46 -9.27
C GLU A 66 -7.14 -3.85 -10.58
N GLU A 67 -6.74 -2.58 -10.57
CA GLU A 67 -6.16 -1.90 -11.73
C GLU A 67 -4.82 -2.53 -12.16
N LEU A 68 -3.95 -2.80 -11.19
CA LEU A 68 -2.62 -3.34 -11.44
C LEU A 68 -2.65 -4.84 -11.73
N GLU A 69 -3.68 -5.59 -11.33
CA GLU A 69 -3.77 -7.01 -11.61
C GLU A 69 -3.78 -7.30 -13.13
N THR A 70 -4.33 -6.36 -13.91
CA THR A 70 -4.39 -6.46 -15.36
C THR A 70 -3.12 -5.93 -16.03
N SER A 71 -2.60 -4.79 -15.58
CA SER A 71 -1.48 -4.09 -16.24
C SER A 71 -0.11 -4.52 -15.71
N HIS A 72 -0.01 -4.79 -14.41
CA HIS A 72 1.23 -5.09 -13.70
C HIS A 72 1.05 -6.10 -12.54
N PRO A 73 0.86 -7.40 -12.86
CA PRO A 73 0.48 -8.43 -11.87
C PRO A 73 1.46 -8.56 -10.71
N ARG A 74 2.75 -8.30 -10.93
CA ARG A 74 3.78 -8.32 -9.88
C ARG A 74 3.57 -7.23 -8.82
N PHE A 75 3.16 -6.03 -9.25
CA PHE A 75 2.83 -4.94 -8.32
C PHE A 75 1.54 -5.24 -7.55
N ALA A 76 0.54 -5.85 -8.21
CA ALA A 76 -0.69 -6.28 -7.57
C ALA A 76 -0.44 -7.32 -6.47
N GLU A 77 0.43 -8.31 -6.68
CA GLU A 77 0.81 -9.27 -5.65
C GLU A 77 1.47 -8.62 -4.42
N THR A 78 2.33 -7.63 -4.66
CA THR A 78 3.02 -6.89 -3.60
C THR A 78 2.02 -6.08 -2.77
N LEU A 79 1.12 -5.35 -3.44
CA LEU A 79 0.06 -4.61 -2.77
C LEU A 79 -0.93 -5.51 -2.03
N ARG A 80 -1.22 -6.70 -2.54
CA ARG A 80 -2.08 -7.67 -1.87
C ARG A 80 -1.46 -8.11 -0.53
N SER A 81 -0.16 -8.39 -0.52
CA SER A 81 0.57 -8.70 0.72
C SER A 81 0.54 -7.52 1.71
N VAL A 82 0.62 -6.28 1.21
CA VAL A 82 0.48 -5.05 2.01
C VAL A 82 -0.93 -4.93 2.60
N SER A 83 -1.98 -5.17 1.80
CA SER A 83 -3.38 -5.14 2.22
C SER A 83 -3.71 -6.21 3.28
N GLU A 84 -3.19 -7.43 3.12
CA GLU A 84 -3.34 -8.49 4.13
C GLU A 84 -2.63 -8.14 5.44
N ALA A 85 -1.45 -7.53 5.36
CA ALA A 85 -0.71 -7.09 6.54
C ALA A 85 -1.41 -5.93 7.28
N LEU A 86 -2.03 -5.00 6.54
CA LEU A 86 -2.91 -3.96 7.09
C LEU A 86 -4.12 -4.57 7.80
N SER A 87 -4.84 -5.47 7.13
CA SER A 87 -6.00 -6.19 7.68
C SER A 87 -5.64 -6.95 8.97
N ASN A 88 -4.48 -7.61 9.00
CA ASN A 88 -3.98 -8.31 10.19
C ASN A 88 -3.60 -7.36 11.34
N LEU A 89 -3.27 -6.10 11.05
CA LEU A 89 -3.02 -5.07 12.05
C LEU A 89 -4.31 -4.39 12.52
N GLY A 90 -5.46 -4.72 11.92
CA GLY A 90 -6.75 -4.09 12.22
C GLY A 90 -6.85 -2.66 11.70
N ILE A 91 -6.15 -2.35 10.61
CA ILE A 91 -6.07 -1.04 9.93
C ILE A 91 -6.61 -1.17 8.51
#